data_AF-A0A848MQ47-F1
#
_entry.id   AF-A0A848MQ47-F1
#
_cell.length_a   1.000
_cell.length_b   1.000
_cell.length_c   1.000
_cell.angle_alpha   90.00
_cell.angle_beta   90.00
_cell.angle_gamma   90.00
#
_symmetry.space_group_name_H-M   'P 1'
#
loop_
_entity.id
_entity.type
_entity.pdbx_description
1 polymer ?
#
loop_
_entity_poly.entity_id
_entity_poly.type
_entity_poly.pdbx_seq_one_letter_code
_entity_poly.pdbx_strand_id
1 'polypeptide(L)'
;MSRLLIVLGLLLVTFGSFAASDDEIADSDRDDAIYAELYGSCTRQTCPPGSTVIVTATKGDSGLATTPDGQDYDLLGLRKIKFIVLSNDDRYLSLVNVKAPSGTIYSIQRMFLKRK
;
A
#
# COMPACT_ATOMS: atom_id res chain seq x y z
N MET A 1 -17.53 72.47 -27.55
CA MET A 1 -17.36 72.60 -26.08
C MET A 1 -17.72 71.24 -25.49
N SER A 2 -17.06 70.60 -24.54
CA SER A 2 -15.78 70.72 -23.87
C SER A 2 -15.53 69.33 -23.24
N ARG A 3 -14.26 68.93 -23.22
CA ARG A 3 -13.59 67.84 -22.49
C ARG A 3 -14.34 67.20 -21.30
N LEU A 4 -14.21 65.87 -21.12
CA LEU A 4 -13.51 65.31 -19.94
C LEU A 4 -13.23 63.80 -20.09
N LEU A 5 -11.96 63.44 -19.93
CA LEU A 5 -11.48 62.10 -19.60
C LEU A 5 -11.90 61.74 -18.17
N ILE A 6 -12.39 60.52 -17.93
CA ILE A 6 -12.20 59.83 -16.66
C ILE A 6 -11.76 58.39 -16.93
N VAL A 7 -10.50 58.16 -16.59
CA VAL A 7 -9.85 56.87 -16.35
C VAL A 7 -10.34 56.35 -15.00
N LEU A 8 -10.98 55.17 -14.97
CA LEU A 8 -11.12 54.26 -13.82
C LEU A 8 -12.05 53.11 -14.28
N GLY A 9 -11.75 51.83 -14.22
CA GLY A 9 -10.65 51.14 -13.58
C GLY A 9 -10.86 49.63 -13.64
N LEU A 10 -10.03 48.96 -12.85
CA LEU A 10 -10.04 47.55 -12.46
C LEU A 10 -9.72 46.51 -13.53
N LEU A 11 -8.45 46.07 -13.45
CA LEU A 11 -8.02 44.69 -13.63
C LEU A 11 -9.13 43.69 -13.23
N LEU A 12 -9.70 43.01 -14.21
CA LEU A 12 -10.28 41.69 -14.01
C LEU A 12 -9.11 40.72 -13.84
N VAL A 13 -8.68 40.52 -12.60
CA VAL A 13 -7.88 39.35 -12.22
C VAL A 13 -8.77 38.15 -12.51
N THR A 14 -8.49 37.47 -13.61
CA THR A 14 -9.00 36.13 -13.89
C THR A 14 -8.68 35.29 -12.67
N PHE A 15 -9.72 34.92 -11.92
CA PHE A 15 -9.62 33.90 -10.88
C PHE A 15 -9.15 32.63 -11.59
N GLY A 16 -7.84 32.39 -11.50
CA GLY A 16 -7.24 31.14 -11.92
C GLY A 16 -7.93 30.03 -11.17
N SER A 17 -8.40 29.04 -11.91
CA SER A 17 -8.83 27.75 -11.38
C SER A 17 -7.68 27.13 -10.58
N PHE A 18 -7.69 27.31 -9.26
CA PHE A 18 -6.93 26.45 -8.37
C PHE A 18 -7.74 25.17 -8.17
N ALA A 19 -7.66 24.27 -9.15
CA ALA A 19 -7.83 22.85 -8.89
C ALA A 19 -6.56 22.38 -8.17
N ALA A 20 -6.41 22.76 -6.90
CA ALA A 20 -5.50 22.09 -6.00
C ALA A 20 -6.18 20.76 -5.64
N SER A 21 -5.94 19.76 -6.47
CA SER A 21 -6.13 18.37 -6.04
C SER A 21 -4.97 18.11 -5.08
N ASP A 22 -5.12 18.55 -3.84
CA ASP A 22 -4.31 18.06 -2.74
C ASP A 22 -4.69 16.58 -2.60
N ASP A 23 -3.94 15.73 -3.29
CA ASP A 23 -3.81 14.32 -2.92
C ASP A 23 -3.12 14.31 -1.54
N GLU A 24 -3.91 14.55 -0.48
CA GLU A 24 -3.52 14.23 0.89
C GLU A 24 -3.23 12.74 0.92
N ILE A 25 -1.94 12.40 0.81
CA ILE A 25 -1.44 11.06 1.12
C ILE A 25 -1.89 10.77 2.55
N ALA A 26 -2.85 9.86 2.71
CA ALA A 26 -3.39 9.51 4.01
C ALA A 26 -2.24 9.06 4.91
N ASP A 27 -2.23 9.38 6.21
CA ASP A 27 -1.12 9.01 7.11
C ASP A 27 -0.73 7.52 7.04
N SER A 28 -1.71 6.66 6.73
CA SER A 28 -1.51 5.22 6.55
C SER A 28 -0.66 4.83 5.33
N ASP A 29 -0.51 5.74 4.36
CA ASP A 29 0.35 5.60 3.18
C ASP A 29 1.80 6.02 3.47
N ARG A 30 1.99 6.98 4.38
CA ARG A 30 3.31 7.38 4.88
C ARG A 30 3.98 6.27 5.68
N ASP A 31 3.21 5.64 6.58
CA ASP A 31 3.69 4.49 7.34
C ASP A 31 4.05 3.33 6.40
N ASP A 32 3.21 3.04 5.40
CA ASP A 32 3.48 2.00 4.41
C ASP A 32 4.81 2.28 3.66
N ALA A 33 5.06 3.51 3.21
CA ALA A 33 6.32 3.86 2.52
C ALA A 33 7.57 3.63 3.42
N ILE A 34 7.50 4.04 4.69
CA ILE A 34 8.59 3.86 5.66
C ILE A 34 8.86 2.37 5.93
N TYR A 35 7.81 1.55 6.05
CA TYR A 35 7.97 0.09 6.23
C TYR A 35 8.58 -0.59 5.00
N ALA A 36 8.18 -0.20 3.79
CA ALA A 36 8.79 -0.70 2.56
C ALA A 36 10.28 -0.33 2.47
N GLU A 37 10.65 0.89 2.85
CA GLU A 37 12.02 1.38 2.80
C GLU A 37 12.92 0.70 3.85
N LEU A 38 12.42 0.52 5.08
CA LEU A 38 13.18 -0.07 6.19
C LEU A 38 13.35 -1.59 6.09
N TYR A 39 12.31 -2.30 5.65
CA TYR A 39 12.31 -3.77 5.70
C TYR A 39 12.31 -4.44 4.32
N GLY A 40 12.23 -3.65 3.24
CA GLY A 40 12.07 -4.19 1.88
C GLY A 40 10.83 -5.07 1.73
N SER A 41 9.86 -4.86 2.61
CA SER A 41 8.65 -5.66 2.77
C SER A 41 7.54 -5.17 1.85
N CYS A 42 6.61 -6.07 1.52
CA CYS A 42 5.41 -5.71 0.79
C CYS A 42 4.64 -4.62 1.53
N THR A 43 3.98 -3.74 0.80
CA THR A 43 3.04 -2.75 1.34
C THR A 43 1.77 -2.73 0.48
N ARG A 44 0.74 -1.96 0.86
CA ARG A 44 -0.52 -1.91 0.10
C ARG A 44 -0.25 -1.38 -1.30
N GLN A 45 0.68 -0.44 -1.38
CA GLN A 45 1.10 0.21 -2.62
C GLN A 45 2.12 -0.62 -3.40
N THR A 46 3.10 -1.25 -2.75
CA THR A 46 4.17 -1.97 -3.46
C THR A 46 3.77 -3.39 -3.88
N CYS A 47 2.81 -4.00 -3.17
CA CYS A 47 2.24 -5.32 -3.44
C CYS A 47 0.70 -5.28 -3.44
N PRO A 48 0.07 -4.59 -4.41
CA PRO A 48 -1.38 -4.63 -4.56
C PRO A 48 -1.88 -6.05 -4.89
N PRO A 49 -3.18 -6.32 -4.74
CA PRO A 49 -3.81 -7.55 -5.22
C PRO A 49 -3.37 -7.94 -6.64
N GLY A 50 -3.08 -9.22 -6.84
CA GLY A 50 -2.50 -9.77 -8.08
C GLY A 50 -0.97 -9.80 -8.10
N SER A 51 -0.28 -9.12 -7.18
CA SER A 51 1.18 -9.15 -7.09
C SER A 51 1.72 -10.52 -6.72
N THR A 52 2.87 -10.88 -7.30
CA THR A 52 3.60 -12.09 -6.89
C THR A 52 4.57 -11.78 -5.77
N VAL A 53 4.51 -12.56 -4.70
CA VAL A 53 5.31 -12.36 -3.48
C VAL A 53 5.94 -13.67 -3.01
N ILE A 54 6.99 -13.55 -2.21
CA ILE A 54 7.64 -14.66 -1.52
C ILE A 54 7.77 -14.36 -0.04
N VAL A 55 7.87 -15.42 0.78
CA VAL A 55 8.12 -15.31 2.21
C VAL A 55 9.63 -15.15 2.47
N THR A 56 10.01 -14.12 3.23
CA THR A 56 11.40 -13.77 3.53
C THR A 56 11.83 -14.08 4.97
N ALA A 57 10.98 -14.75 5.75
CA ALA A 57 11.29 -15.14 7.12
C ALA A 57 12.64 -15.86 7.25
N THR A 58 13.32 -15.61 8.36
CA THR A 58 14.62 -16.15 8.72
C THR A 58 14.53 -16.98 10.00
N LYS A 59 15.55 -17.80 10.24
CA LYS A 59 15.57 -18.64 11.44
C LYS A 59 15.67 -17.75 12.68
N GLY A 60 14.68 -17.84 13.56
CA GLY A 60 14.58 -17.00 14.77
C GLY A 60 13.43 -15.99 14.72
N ASP A 61 12.81 -15.79 13.56
CA ASP A 61 11.58 -15.02 13.45
C ASP A 61 10.41 -15.77 14.10
N SER A 62 9.49 -15.04 14.72
CA SER A 62 8.33 -15.58 15.44
C SER A 62 7.03 -15.59 14.64
N GLY A 63 7.07 -15.22 13.36
CA GLY A 63 5.88 -15.12 12.51
C GLY A 63 5.31 -16.49 12.10
N LEU A 64 4.00 -16.54 11.92
CA LEU A 64 3.26 -17.70 11.41
C LEU A 64 2.39 -17.30 10.22
N ALA A 65 2.06 -18.27 9.38
CA ALA A 65 1.01 -18.17 8.39
C ALA A 65 -0.23 -18.92 8.91
N THR A 66 -1.40 -18.30 8.83
CA THR A 66 -2.65 -18.92 9.28
C THR A 66 -3.61 -19.11 8.12
N THR A 67 -4.23 -20.27 8.01
CA THR A 67 -5.27 -20.55 7.00
C THR A 67 -6.66 -20.12 7.49
N PRO A 68 -7.67 -20.00 6.61
CA PRO A 68 -9.03 -19.59 7.01
C PRO A 68 -9.71 -20.50 8.04
N ASP A 69 -9.30 -21.77 8.13
CA ASP A 69 -9.75 -22.74 9.15
C ASP A 69 -8.96 -22.66 10.47
N GLY A 70 -8.03 -21.72 10.59
CA GLY A 70 -7.29 -21.44 11.82
C GLY A 70 -6.07 -22.34 12.04
N GLN A 71 -5.58 -23.04 11.02
CA GLN A 71 -4.34 -23.80 11.13
C GLN A 71 -3.13 -22.91 10.93
N ASP A 72 -2.13 -23.08 11.80
CA ASP A 72 -0.89 -22.32 11.78
C ASP A 72 0.24 -23.10 11.10
N TYR A 73 1.05 -22.38 10.32
CA TYR A 73 2.16 -22.90 9.55
C TYR A 73 3.42 -22.06 9.78
N ASP A 74 4.55 -22.74 9.91
CA ASP A 74 5.86 -22.10 9.98
C ASP A 74 6.22 -21.43 8.63
N LEU A 75 6.54 -20.14 8.69
CA LEU A 75 6.92 -19.33 7.54
C LEU A 75 8.17 -19.86 6.83
N LEU A 76 9.09 -20.53 7.54
CA LEU A 76 10.29 -21.12 6.95
C LEU A 76 9.96 -22.17 5.89
N GLY A 77 8.88 -22.93 6.10
CA GLY A 77 8.39 -23.93 5.15
C GLY A 77 7.83 -23.31 3.86
N LEU A 78 7.46 -22.03 3.90
CA LEU A 78 6.76 -21.33 2.83
C LEU A 78 7.67 -20.48 1.93
N ARG A 79 8.94 -20.28 2.30
CA ARG A 79 9.90 -19.35 1.63
C ARG A 79 10.13 -19.59 0.15
N LYS A 80 9.94 -20.82 -0.33
CA LYS A 80 10.19 -21.21 -1.73
C LYS A 80 8.94 -21.17 -2.59
N ILE A 81 7.80 -20.83 -2.00
CA ILE A 81 6.52 -20.76 -2.69
C ILE A 81 6.32 -19.32 -3.19
N LYS A 82 5.90 -19.19 -4.44
CA LYS A 82 5.43 -17.93 -5.00
C LYS A 82 3.94 -17.84 -4.73
N PHE A 83 3.53 -16.78 -4.04
CA PHE A 83 2.12 -16.54 -3.76
C PHE A 83 1.59 -15.38 -4.58
N ILE A 84 0.28 -15.35 -4.78
CA ILE A 84 -0.43 -14.21 -5.34
C ILE A 84 -1.16 -13.48 -4.22
N VAL A 85 -0.94 -12.17 -4.09
CA VAL A 85 -1.69 -11.33 -3.14
C VAL A 85 -3.15 -11.30 -3.56
N LEU A 86 -4.06 -11.64 -2.65
CA LEU A 86 -5.50 -11.57 -2.87
C LEU A 86 -6.06 -10.26 -2.34
N SER A 87 -5.78 -9.98 -1.07
CA SER A 87 -6.25 -8.79 -0.38
C SER A 87 -5.30 -8.46 0.76
N ASN A 88 -5.37 -7.21 1.22
CA ASN A 88 -4.90 -6.90 2.57
C ASN A 88 -6.04 -7.21 3.55
N ASP A 89 -5.72 -7.43 4.82
CA ASP A 89 -6.75 -7.53 5.85
C ASP A 89 -7.15 -6.12 6.28
N ASP A 90 -8.40 -5.74 6.03
CA ASP A 90 -8.91 -4.39 6.32
C ASP A 90 -9.02 -4.10 7.83
N ARG A 91 -9.04 -5.16 8.67
CA ARG A 91 -9.09 -5.06 10.14
C ARG A 91 -7.68 -5.07 10.75
N TYR A 92 -6.77 -5.81 10.14
CA TYR A 92 -5.39 -5.94 10.57
C TYR A 92 -4.46 -5.54 9.43
N LEU A 93 -4.14 -4.25 9.33
CA LEU A 93 -3.30 -3.70 8.25
C LEU A 93 -1.91 -4.37 8.13
N SER A 94 -1.48 -5.08 9.17
CA SER A 94 -0.24 -5.87 9.20
C SER A 94 -0.36 -7.24 8.52
N LEU A 95 -1.56 -7.73 8.19
CA LEU A 95 -1.79 -9.04 7.58
C LEU A 95 -2.18 -8.92 6.10
N VAL A 96 -1.73 -9.88 5.31
CA VAL A 96 -2.00 -9.99 3.87
C VAL A 96 -2.47 -11.40 3.55
N ASN A 97 -3.59 -11.50 2.85
CA ASN A 97 -4.10 -12.77 2.33
C ASN A 97 -3.41 -13.08 1.01
N VAL A 98 -2.76 -14.24 0.94
CA VAL A 98 -2.01 -14.70 -0.22
C VAL A 98 -2.42 -16.10 -0.63
N LYS A 99 -2.46 -16.38 -1.94
CA LYS A 99 -2.84 -17.66 -2.52
C LYS A 99 -1.62 -18.41 -3.02
N ALA A 100 -1.45 -19.64 -2.55
CA ALA A 100 -0.44 -20.57 -3.05
C ALA A 100 -0.85 -21.18 -4.40
N PRO A 101 0.11 -21.74 -5.18
CA PRO A 101 -0.20 -22.44 -6.43
C PRO A 101 -1.16 -23.62 -6.26
N SER A 102 -1.16 -24.26 -5.08
CA SER A 102 -2.09 -25.33 -4.71
C SER A 102 -3.54 -24.85 -4.56
N GLY A 103 -3.78 -23.55 -4.47
CA GLY A 103 -5.07 -22.96 -4.16
C GLY A 103 -5.27 -22.59 -2.69
N THR A 104 -4.39 -23.04 -1.79
CA THR A 104 -4.45 -22.73 -0.36
C THR A 104 -4.26 -21.22 -0.12
N ILE A 105 -5.08 -20.66 0.78
CA ILE A 105 -4.99 -19.25 1.18
C ILE A 105 -4.33 -19.18 2.55
N TYR A 106 -3.38 -18.26 2.69
CA TYR A 106 -2.69 -17.97 3.94
C TYR A 106 -2.86 -16.49 4.26
N SER A 107 -3.08 -16.18 5.53
CA SER A 107 -2.88 -14.85 6.10
C SER A 107 -1.48 -14.78 6.69
N ILE A 108 -0.67 -13.84 6.21
CA ILE A 108 0.74 -13.70 6.58
C ILE A 108 1.02 -12.26 6.95
N GLN A 109 1.81 -12.04 8.00
CA GLN A 109 2.28 -10.70 8.33
C GLN A 109 3.12 -10.13 7.20
N ARG A 110 2.71 -8.93 6.77
CA ARG A 110 3.28 -8.15 5.68
C ARG A 110 4.81 -8.05 5.73
N MET A 111 5.38 -7.87 6.92
CA MET A 111 6.82 -7.72 7.10
C MET A 111 7.63 -8.94 6.63
N PHE A 112 7.01 -10.12 6.53
CA PHE A 112 7.64 -11.34 6.02
C PHE A 112 7.40 -11.58 4.53
N LEU A 113 6.76 -10.65 3.82
CA LEU A 113 6.49 -10.78 2.39
C LEU A 113 7.34 -9.80 1.60
N LYS A 114 7.85 -10.24 0.45
CA LYS A 114 8.56 -9.38 -0.51
C LYS A 114 8.12 -9.67 -1.93
N ARG A 115 8.01 -8.62 -2.74
CA ARG A 115 7.70 -8.73 -4.18
C ARG A 115 8.79 -9.53 -4.91
N LYS A 116 8.36 -10.38 -5.85
CA LYS A 116 9.22 -11.24 -6.66
C LYS A 116 9.38 -10.73 -8.08
#